data_AF-A0A5J9VXQ2-F1
#
_entry.id   AF-A0A5J9VXQ2-F1
#
_cell.length_a   1.000
_cell.length_b   1.000
_cell.length_c   1.000
_cell.angle_alpha   90.00
_cell.angle_beta   90.00
_cell.angle_gamma   90.00
#
_symmetry.space_group_name_H-M   'P 1'
#
loop_
_entity.id
_entity.type
_entity.pdbx_description
1 polymer ?
#
loop_
_entity_poly.entity_id
_entity_poly.type
_entity_poly.pdbx_seq_one_letter_code
_entity_poly.pdbx_strand_id
1 'polypeptide(L)'
;MIRQDLQDHGIPTFPIGPLHKLTSPDGTVTSLLNQDRISIEWLDTQAPRSVLYVSFGSVVHVTQDEFMEVEWGLANSGKPFMWVVRRDLITRVEKIELPKGFESAMEGRGMVIDWAPQQEVLAHFAMGGFWTHSGWNSTLESICEGVPMLSRPIFGDQLPTGRYVNDTWKIGFLLEGVLECGMIVRAIRMLMEEDEGGKDPCVEFALGPSKI
;
A
#
# COMPACT_ATOMS: atom_id res chain seq x y z
N MET A 1 5.04 13.41 -22.92
CA MET A 1 4.12 14.43 -23.46
C MET A 1 4.44 15.77 -22.80
N ILE A 2 3.99 16.04 -21.56
CA ILE A 2 4.22 17.35 -20.88
C ILE A 2 5.68 17.82 -20.85
N ARG A 3 6.66 16.95 -20.54
CA ARG A 3 8.08 17.35 -20.53
C ARG A 3 8.57 17.80 -21.91
N GLN A 4 8.16 17.10 -22.96
CA GLN A 4 8.54 17.45 -24.33
C GLN A 4 7.84 18.76 -24.72
N ASP A 5 6.55 18.89 -24.43
CA ASP A 5 5.78 20.11 -24.72
C ASP A 5 6.40 21.34 -24.03
N LEU A 6 6.81 21.23 -22.76
CA LEU A 6 7.48 22.30 -22.03
C LEU A 6 8.84 22.66 -22.66
N GLN A 7 9.61 21.66 -23.06
CA GLN A 7 10.89 21.86 -23.74
C GLN A 7 10.72 22.54 -25.10
N ASP A 8 9.70 22.15 -25.86
CA ASP A 8 9.38 22.73 -27.16
C ASP A 8 8.98 24.22 -27.04
N HIS A 9 8.47 24.65 -25.88
CA HIS A 9 8.18 26.05 -25.56
C HIS A 9 9.35 26.77 -24.85
N GLY A 10 10.53 26.15 -24.75
CA GLY A 10 11.71 26.73 -24.10
C GLY A 10 11.60 26.84 -22.58
N ILE A 11 10.66 26.13 -21.96
CA ILE A 11 10.46 26.13 -20.50
C ILE A 11 11.33 25.03 -19.88
N PRO A 12 12.34 25.37 -19.06
CA PRO A 12 13.21 24.38 -18.45
C PRO A 12 12.45 23.59 -17.37
N THR A 13 12.68 22.27 -17.33
CA THR A 13 12.10 21.36 -16.33
C THR A 13 13.18 20.82 -15.40
N PHE A 14 13.00 20.96 -14.09
CA PHE A 14 13.96 20.49 -13.09
C PHE A 14 13.33 19.43 -12.17
N PRO A 15 13.83 18.18 -12.15
CA PRO A 15 13.41 17.19 -11.17
C PRO A 15 14.04 17.53 -9.82
N ILE A 16 13.22 17.85 -8.82
CA ILE A 16 13.66 18.27 -7.47
C ILE A 16 13.31 17.27 -6.37
N GLY A 17 12.73 16.12 -6.72
CA GLY A 17 12.37 15.07 -5.76
C GLY A 17 13.55 14.19 -5.33
N PRO A 18 13.37 13.37 -4.27
CA PRO A 18 12.17 13.29 -3.41
C PRO A 18 12.19 14.35 -2.30
N LEU A 19 11.19 15.25 -2.30
CA LEU A 19 11.16 16.39 -1.36
C LEU A 19 10.95 15.96 0.10
N HIS A 20 10.26 14.84 0.35
CA HIS A 20 10.00 14.35 1.70
C HIS A 20 11.26 13.91 2.46
N LYS A 21 12.38 13.63 1.75
CA LYS A 21 13.68 13.35 2.38
C LYS A 21 14.44 14.64 2.75
N LEU A 22 14.01 15.79 2.25
CA LEU A 22 14.64 17.09 2.52
C LEU A 22 14.03 17.80 3.74
N THR A 23 12.87 17.34 4.21
CA THR A 23 12.24 17.80 5.45
C THR A 23 12.86 17.05 6.62
N SER A 24 13.65 17.72 7.45
CA SER A 24 14.15 17.14 8.70
C SER A 24 12.99 16.77 9.64
N PRO A 25 13.10 15.70 10.45
CA PRO A 25 12.07 15.30 11.41
C PRO A 25 11.71 16.37 12.47
N ASP A 26 12.55 17.40 12.64
CA ASP A 26 12.46 18.34 13.76
C ASP A 26 11.34 19.40 13.66
N GLY A 27 10.40 19.26 12.71
CA GLY A 27 9.53 20.37 12.29
C GLY A 27 8.10 20.42 12.85
N THR A 28 7.46 19.31 13.19
CA THR A 28 6.04 19.34 13.57
C THR A 28 5.66 18.12 14.43
N VAL A 29 5.92 18.23 15.73
CA VAL A 29 5.29 17.36 16.73
C VAL A 29 3.86 17.86 16.93
N THR A 30 2.91 17.35 16.15
CA THR A 30 1.48 17.67 16.31
C THR A 30 0.73 16.44 16.84
N SER A 31 0.42 16.43 18.14
CA SER A 31 -0.68 15.70 18.84
C SER A 31 -1.01 14.21 18.54
N LEU A 32 -0.30 13.52 17.65
CA LEU A 32 -0.60 12.13 17.20
C LEU A 32 0.30 11.06 17.86
N LEU A 33 1.20 11.49 18.76
CA LEU A 33 2.27 10.71 19.40
C LEU A 33 1.86 9.31 19.94
N ASN A 34 0.60 9.13 20.34
CA ASN A 34 0.16 7.85 20.91
C ASN A 34 -0.08 6.79 19.83
N GLN A 35 -0.78 7.10 18.74
CA GLN A 35 -0.96 6.15 17.63
C GLN A 35 0.37 5.94 16.87
N ASP A 36 1.18 7.01 16.75
CA ASP A 36 2.57 6.93 16.29
C ASP A 36 3.31 5.81 17.01
N ARG A 37 3.39 5.91 18.34
CA ARG A 37 4.19 5.00 19.14
C ARG A 37 3.65 3.56 19.15
N ILE A 38 2.34 3.36 19.24
CA ILE A 38 1.74 2.01 19.25
C ILE A 38 2.02 1.27 17.93
N SER A 39 1.94 1.98 16.80
CA SER A 39 2.23 1.37 15.49
C SER A 39 3.69 0.89 15.39
N ILE A 40 4.65 1.72 15.81
CA ILE A 40 6.07 1.39 15.80
C ILE A 40 6.39 0.27 16.80
N GLU A 41 5.87 0.34 18.03
CA GLU A 41 6.08 -0.72 19.05
C GLU A 41 5.57 -2.08 18.59
N TRP A 42 4.45 -2.12 17.85
CA TRP A 42 3.99 -3.37 17.26
C TRP A 42 4.94 -3.87 16.18
N LEU A 43 5.45 -2.99 15.31
CA LEU A 43 6.40 -3.34 14.26
C LEU A 43 7.74 -3.85 14.81
N ASP A 44 8.21 -3.32 15.95
CA ASP A 44 9.43 -3.78 16.62
C ASP A 44 9.40 -5.27 16.98
N THR A 45 8.19 -5.84 17.15
CA THR A 45 7.99 -7.26 17.49
C THR A 45 7.96 -8.20 16.28
N GLN A 46 7.96 -7.65 15.06
CA GLN A 46 7.79 -8.42 13.83
C GLN A 46 9.13 -8.84 13.22
N ALA A 47 9.11 -9.89 12.41
CA ALA A 47 10.31 -10.32 11.69
C ALA A 47 10.70 -9.30 10.60
N PRO A 48 11.99 -9.22 10.22
CA PRO A 48 12.41 -8.38 9.10
C PRO A 48 11.64 -8.72 7.83
N ARG A 49 11.25 -7.69 7.08
CA ARG A 49 10.55 -7.81 5.79
C ARG A 49 9.29 -8.69 5.80
N SER A 50 8.62 -8.85 6.94
CA SER A 50 7.46 -9.75 7.05
C SER A 50 6.11 -9.06 6.99
N VAL A 51 6.05 -7.74 7.20
CA VAL A 51 4.79 -7.00 7.39
C VAL A 51 4.35 -6.34 6.08
N LEU A 52 3.09 -6.56 5.71
CA LEU A 52 2.40 -5.79 4.68
C LEU A 52 1.77 -4.54 5.31
N TYR A 53 2.21 -3.35 4.91
CA TYR A 53 1.50 -2.11 5.23
C TYR A 53 0.37 -1.88 4.21
N VAL A 54 -0.82 -1.50 4.67
CA VAL A 54 -1.99 -1.28 3.81
C VAL A 54 -2.55 0.11 4.11
N SER A 55 -2.50 1.00 3.12
CA SER A 55 -3.06 2.34 3.22
C SER A 55 -3.49 2.89 1.87
N PHE A 56 -4.77 3.24 1.77
CA PHE A 56 -5.37 3.79 0.54
C PHE A 56 -5.47 5.33 0.58
N GLY A 57 -4.80 5.99 1.53
CA GLY A 57 -4.77 7.44 1.65
C GLY A 57 -6.07 8.04 2.23
N SER A 58 -6.19 9.37 2.13
CA SER A 58 -7.24 10.17 2.78
C SER A 58 -8.52 10.35 1.95
N VAL A 59 -8.67 9.66 0.82
CA VAL A 59 -9.82 9.81 -0.09
C VAL A 59 -10.18 8.44 -0.65
N VAL A 60 -11.05 7.71 0.04
CA VAL A 60 -11.44 6.37 -0.40
C VAL A 60 -12.92 6.12 -0.16
N HIS A 61 -13.64 5.84 -1.23
CA HIS A 61 -14.98 5.27 -1.22
C HIS A 61 -14.86 3.77 -1.54
N VAL A 62 -14.67 2.93 -0.53
CA VAL A 62 -14.77 1.46 -0.70
C VAL A 62 -16.22 1.05 -0.46
N THR A 63 -16.78 0.17 -1.29
CA THR A 63 -18.08 -0.45 -0.98
C THR A 63 -17.93 -1.42 0.19
N GLN A 64 -19.02 -1.73 0.88
CA GLN A 64 -18.97 -2.73 1.98
C GLN A 64 -18.48 -4.09 1.48
N ASP A 65 -18.93 -4.51 0.29
CA ASP A 65 -18.53 -5.79 -0.31
C ASP A 65 -17.03 -5.82 -0.59
N GLU A 66 -16.48 -4.78 -1.20
CA GLU A 66 -15.04 -4.70 -1.48
C GLU A 66 -14.21 -4.63 -0.17
N PHE A 67 -14.72 -3.97 0.86
CA PHE A 67 -14.08 -3.94 2.18
C PHE A 67 -13.99 -5.34 2.80
N MET A 68 -15.08 -6.13 2.72
CA MET A 68 -15.08 -7.52 3.20
C MET A 68 -14.11 -8.41 2.42
N GLU A 69 -13.99 -8.21 1.10
CA GLU A 69 -13.02 -8.94 0.28
C GLU A 69 -11.57 -8.61 0.67
N VAL A 70 -11.28 -7.34 0.99
CA VAL A 70 -9.98 -6.90 1.54
C VAL A 70 -9.71 -7.53 2.91
N GLU A 71 -10.67 -7.49 3.82
CA GLU A 71 -10.55 -8.11 5.15
C GLU A 71 -10.20 -9.59 5.06
N TRP A 72 -11.01 -10.38 4.35
CA TRP A 72 -10.77 -11.81 4.23
C TRP A 72 -9.51 -12.11 3.41
N GLY A 73 -9.19 -11.27 2.42
CA GLY A 73 -7.95 -11.36 1.67
C GLY A 73 -6.72 -11.21 2.55
N LEU A 74 -6.71 -10.21 3.44
CA LEU A 74 -5.65 -9.98 4.42
C LEU A 74 -5.54 -11.14 5.41
N ALA A 75 -6.65 -11.54 6.03
CA ALA A 75 -6.67 -12.62 7.01
C ALA A 75 -6.17 -13.94 6.42
N ASN A 76 -6.68 -14.31 5.24
CA ASN A 76 -6.36 -15.57 4.57
C ASN A 76 -4.98 -15.58 3.88
N SER A 77 -4.37 -14.41 3.68
CA SER A 77 -2.99 -14.32 3.16
C SER A 77 -2.01 -15.07 4.06
N GLY A 78 -2.28 -15.07 5.37
CA GLY A 78 -1.40 -15.61 6.41
C GLY A 78 -0.21 -14.70 6.75
N LYS A 79 -0.03 -13.58 6.04
CA LYS A 79 1.07 -12.64 6.28
C LYS A 79 0.73 -11.67 7.41
N PRO A 80 1.71 -11.21 8.21
CA PRO A 80 1.53 -10.08 9.11
C PRO A 80 1.13 -8.82 8.34
N PHE A 81 0.21 -8.02 8.87
CA PHE A 81 -0.22 -6.79 8.21
C PHE A 81 -0.57 -5.66 9.19
N MET A 82 -0.31 -4.43 8.77
CA MET A 82 -0.79 -3.21 9.42
C MET A 82 -1.69 -2.47 8.44
N TRP A 83 -2.97 -2.31 8.79
CA TRP A 83 -3.97 -1.71 7.91
C TRP A 83 -4.55 -0.44 8.49
N VAL A 84 -4.39 0.66 7.76
CA VAL A 84 -4.96 1.96 8.09
C VAL A 84 -6.38 2.04 7.52
N VAL A 85 -7.38 2.10 8.40
CA VAL A 85 -8.80 2.19 8.05
C VAL A 85 -9.38 3.51 8.54
N ARG A 86 -9.63 4.42 7.59
CA ARG A 86 -10.28 5.71 7.84
C ARG A 86 -11.79 5.58 7.82
N ARG A 87 -12.36 5.16 8.95
CA ARG A 87 -13.81 4.93 9.11
C ARG A 87 -14.66 6.17 8.85
N ASP A 88 -14.08 7.36 8.99
CA ASP A 88 -14.71 8.66 8.71
C ASP A 88 -14.99 8.92 7.22
N LEU A 89 -14.30 8.20 6.32
CA LEU A 89 -14.40 8.39 4.86
C LEU A 89 -15.25 7.34 4.16
N ILE A 90 -15.59 6.25 4.85
CA ILE A 90 -16.38 5.17 4.27
C ILE A 90 -17.86 5.57 4.30
N THR A 91 -18.40 5.88 3.13
CA THR A 91 -19.73 6.47 3.00
C THR A 91 -20.80 5.40 3.14
N ARG A 92 -21.82 5.69 3.97
CA ARG A 92 -23.12 5.00 4.12
C ARG A 92 -23.27 3.83 5.11
N VAL A 93 -22.40 3.63 6.08
CA VAL A 93 -22.73 2.72 7.20
C VAL A 93 -22.35 3.34 8.54
N GLU A 94 -23.34 3.41 9.44
CA GLU A 94 -23.12 3.67 10.87
C GLU A 94 -22.23 2.55 11.42
N LYS A 95 -20.96 2.86 11.69
CA LYS A 95 -19.93 1.94 12.21
C LYS A 95 -19.72 0.68 11.36
N ILE A 96 -18.66 0.70 10.56
CA ILE A 96 -18.07 -0.55 10.08
C ILE A 96 -17.44 -1.23 11.29
N GLU A 97 -18.18 -2.19 11.84
CA GLU A 97 -17.66 -3.16 12.79
C GLU A 97 -16.93 -4.25 12.00
N LEU A 98 -15.72 -4.61 12.45
CA LEU A 98 -14.99 -5.74 11.87
C LEU A 98 -15.89 -6.99 11.98
N PRO A 99 -16.03 -7.80 10.93
CA PRO A 99 -16.93 -8.93 10.94
C PRO A 99 -16.52 -9.93 12.03
N LYS A 100 -17.53 -10.62 12.58
CA LYS A 100 -17.31 -11.63 13.62
C LYS A 100 -16.28 -12.66 13.15
N GLY A 101 -15.20 -12.81 13.92
CA GLY A 101 -14.12 -13.74 13.65
C GLY A 101 -12.91 -13.14 12.92
N PHE A 102 -12.98 -11.91 12.41
CA PHE A 102 -11.81 -11.25 11.80
C PHE A 102 -10.70 -11.00 12.83
N GLU A 103 -11.05 -10.48 14.02
CA GLU A 103 -10.10 -10.28 15.13
C GLU A 103 -9.39 -11.58 15.52
N SER A 104 -10.11 -12.69 15.62
CA SER A 104 -9.52 -14.01 15.88
C SER A 104 -8.69 -14.50 14.69
N ALA A 105 -9.12 -14.24 13.45
CA ALA A 105 -8.40 -14.65 12.25
C ALA A 105 -7.09 -13.87 12.03
N MET A 106 -6.96 -12.69 12.64
CA MET A 106 -5.73 -11.87 12.61
C MET A 106 -4.92 -11.93 13.91
N GLU A 107 -5.33 -12.74 14.90
CA GLU A 107 -4.72 -12.77 16.23
C GLU A 107 -3.19 -12.95 16.14
N GLY A 108 -2.46 -12.00 16.72
CA GLY A 108 -0.99 -11.96 16.72
C GLY A 108 -0.32 -11.56 15.39
N ARG A 109 -1.07 -11.33 14.31
CA ARG A 109 -0.52 -11.03 12.96
C ARG A 109 -1.05 -9.73 12.34
N GLY A 110 -2.21 -9.25 12.75
CA GLY A 110 -2.79 -8.02 12.21
C GLY A 110 -2.81 -6.88 13.21
N MET A 111 -2.68 -5.67 12.70
CA MET A 111 -2.97 -4.42 13.42
C MET A 111 -3.84 -3.52 12.55
N VAL A 112 -5.01 -3.13 13.05
CA VAL A 112 -5.92 -2.18 12.37
C VAL A 112 -5.95 -0.87 13.15
N ILE A 113 -5.63 0.23 12.48
CA ILE A 113 -5.52 1.56 13.09
C ILE A 113 -6.15 2.63 12.20
N ASP A 114 -6.50 3.76 12.80
CA ASP A 114 -7.15 4.85 12.07
C ASP A 114 -6.13 5.73 11.33
N TRP A 115 -4.90 5.77 11.83
CA TRP A 115 -3.81 6.58 11.27
C TRP A 115 -2.45 6.02 11.70
N ALA A 116 -1.42 6.26 10.89
CA ALA A 116 -0.04 5.84 11.14
C ALA A 116 0.97 6.89 10.60
N PRO A 117 2.15 7.03 11.21
CA PRO A 117 3.26 7.82 10.68
C PRO A 117 3.86 7.09 9.48
N GLN A 118 3.23 7.21 8.31
CA GLN A 118 3.55 6.41 7.12
C GLN A 118 5.04 6.41 6.74
N GLN A 119 5.73 7.54 6.91
CA GLN A 119 7.17 7.63 6.62
C GLN A 119 8.00 6.77 7.58
N GLU A 120 7.70 6.80 8.88
CA GLU A 120 8.36 5.96 9.88
C GLU A 120 8.00 4.49 9.69
N VAL A 121 6.72 4.20 9.41
CA VAL A 121 6.25 2.84 9.11
C VAL A 121 6.99 2.27 7.90
N LEU A 122 7.04 3.00 6.77
CA LEU A 122 7.71 2.53 5.56
C LEU A 122 9.22 2.38 5.74
N ALA A 123 9.85 3.20 6.58
CA ALA A 123 11.27 3.11 6.89
C ALA A 123 11.60 1.96 7.88
N HIS A 124 10.59 1.31 8.46
CA HIS A 124 10.79 0.29 9.48
C HIS A 124 11.32 -1.04 8.90
N PHE A 125 12.27 -1.70 9.57
CA PHE A 125 12.93 -2.93 9.08
C PHE A 125 11.95 -4.11 8.84
N ALA A 126 10.81 -4.10 9.52
CA ALA A 126 9.77 -5.11 9.39
C ALA A 126 8.97 -5.02 8.09
N MET A 127 9.08 -3.92 7.34
CA MET A 127 8.31 -3.71 6.10
C MET A 127 8.76 -4.66 4.99
N GLY A 128 7.84 -5.52 4.56
CA GLY A 128 8.01 -6.41 3.42
C GLY A 128 7.29 -5.93 2.15
N GLY A 129 6.23 -5.14 2.29
CA GLY A 129 5.48 -4.62 1.15
C GLY A 129 4.45 -3.56 1.54
N PHE A 130 3.98 -2.82 0.54
CA PHE A 130 3.02 -1.73 0.70
C PHE A 130 1.85 -1.86 -0.26
N TRP A 131 0.66 -2.19 0.25
CA TRP A 131 -0.58 -2.09 -0.50
C TRP A 131 -1.12 -0.66 -0.47
N THR A 132 -1.03 0.00 -1.62
CA THR A 132 -1.25 1.44 -1.75
C THR A 132 -2.20 1.79 -2.89
N HIS A 133 -2.93 2.89 -2.71
CA HIS A 133 -3.68 3.52 -3.80
C HIS A 133 -2.80 4.12 -4.90
N SER A 134 -1.46 4.12 -4.73
CA SER A 134 -0.48 4.64 -5.71
C SER A 134 -0.60 6.15 -5.97
N GLY A 135 -0.97 6.93 -4.94
CA GLY A 135 -0.76 8.38 -4.97
C GLY A 135 0.74 8.70 -4.98
N TRP A 136 1.12 9.75 -5.71
CA TRP A 136 2.53 10.06 -6.00
C TRP A 136 3.43 10.19 -4.76
N ASN A 137 2.94 10.82 -3.69
CA ASN A 137 3.69 10.96 -2.44
C ASN A 137 4.00 9.61 -1.79
N SER A 138 2.97 8.78 -1.61
CA SER A 138 3.10 7.42 -1.05
C SER A 138 4.00 6.53 -1.90
N THR A 139 3.90 6.64 -3.23
CA THR A 139 4.78 5.91 -4.16
C THR A 139 6.23 6.34 -4.01
N LEU A 140 6.52 7.64 -3.90
CA LEU A 140 7.88 8.13 -3.68
C LEU A 140 8.45 7.69 -2.33
N GLU A 141 7.65 7.74 -1.26
CA GLU A 141 8.07 7.26 0.07
C GLU A 141 8.44 5.77 0.01
N SER A 142 7.60 4.94 -0.61
CA SER A 142 7.87 3.50 -0.79
C SER A 142 9.15 3.24 -1.58
N ILE A 143 9.37 3.97 -2.68
CA ILE A 143 10.58 3.85 -3.51
C ILE A 143 11.82 4.23 -2.69
N CYS A 144 11.75 5.28 -1.87
CA CYS A 144 12.88 5.74 -1.06
C CYS A 144 13.29 4.73 0.01
N GLU A 145 12.33 3.98 0.55
CA GLU A 145 12.60 2.93 1.55
C GLU A 145 12.78 1.54 0.93
N GLY A 146 12.68 1.40 -0.39
CA GLY A 146 12.86 0.13 -1.09
C GLY A 146 11.77 -0.91 -0.81
N VAL A 147 10.58 -0.45 -0.44
CA VAL A 147 9.43 -1.32 -0.13
C VAL A 147 8.63 -1.58 -1.43
N PRO A 148 8.42 -2.85 -1.83
CA PRO A 148 7.68 -3.18 -3.04
C PRO A 148 6.17 -2.94 -2.85
N MET A 149 5.47 -2.63 -3.94
CA MET A 149 4.09 -2.14 -3.87
C MET A 149 3.05 -3.09 -4.46
N LEU A 150 1.90 -3.18 -3.80
CA LEU A 150 0.66 -3.65 -4.42
C LEU A 150 -0.19 -2.41 -4.72
N SER A 151 -0.33 -2.07 -5.99
CA SER A 151 -1.03 -0.87 -6.45
C SER A 151 -2.52 -1.14 -6.64
N ARG A 152 -3.39 -0.41 -5.93
CA ARG A 152 -4.84 -0.38 -6.12
C ARG A 152 -5.31 1.05 -6.42
N PRO A 153 -5.13 1.55 -7.65
CA PRO A 153 -5.59 2.88 -8.03
C PRO A 153 -7.09 3.06 -7.83
N ILE A 154 -7.48 4.24 -7.33
CA ILE A 154 -8.88 4.61 -7.10
C ILE A 154 -9.31 5.67 -8.13
N PHE A 155 -8.51 6.75 -8.29
CA PHE A 155 -8.85 7.83 -9.22
C PHE A 155 -7.64 8.64 -9.69
N GLY A 156 -7.84 9.46 -10.73
CA GLY A 156 -6.88 10.47 -11.16
C GLY A 156 -5.56 9.88 -11.69
N ASP A 157 -4.44 10.43 -11.22
CA ASP A 157 -3.07 10.08 -11.59
C ASP A 157 -2.56 8.77 -10.98
N GLN A 158 -3.35 8.15 -10.09
CA GLN A 158 -3.00 6.90 -9.42
C GLN A 158 -2.87 5.73 -10.39
N LEU A 159 -3.71 5.65 -11.43
CA LEU A 159 -3.66 4.54 -12.39
C LEU A 159 -2.39 4.57 -13.24
N PRO A 160 -2.03 5.71 -13.87
CA PRO A 160 -0.71 5.84 -14.49
C PRO A 160 0.42 5.50 -13.54
N THR A 161 0.38 5.99 -12.28
CA THR A 161 1.43 5.71 -11.28
C THR A 161 1.55 4.21 -10.97
N GLY A 162 0.43 3.51 -10.77
CA GLY A 162 0.41 2.06 -10.56
C GLY A 162 0.92 1.28 -11.78
N ARG A 163 0.65 1.75 -13.01
CA ARG A 163 1.25 1.16 -14.23
C ARG A 163 2.75 1.39 -14.29
N TYR A 164 3.28 2.53 -13.86
CA TYR A 164 4.74 2.71 -13.76
C TYR A 164 5.35 1.71 -12.78
N VAL A 165 4.74 1.53 -11.60
CA VAL A 165 5.16 0.54 -10.59
C VAL A 165 5.23 -0.88 -11.18
N ASN A 166 4.19 -1.31 -11.90
CA ASN A 166 4.09 -2.68 -12.45
C ASN A 166 4.83 -2.87 -13.78
N ASP A 167 4.57 -2.02 -14.77
CA ASP A 167 4.99 -2.24 -16.16
C ASP A 167 6.40 -1.74 -16.43
N THR A 168 6.80 -0.64 -15.77
CA THR A 168 8.04 0.08 -16.09
C THR A 168 9.14 -0.17 -15.07
N TRP A 169 8.85 0.03 -13.79
CA TRP A 169 9.85 -0.03 -12.72
C TRP A 169 10.03 -1.44 -12.15
N LYS A 170 9.05 -2.33 -12.33
CA LYS A 170 9.11 -3.72 -11.85
C LYS A 170 9.37 -3.81 -10.35
N ILE A 171 8.70 -2.93 -9.59
CA ILE A 171 8.81 -2.84 -8.12
C ILE A 171 7.48 -3.14 -7.42
N GLY A 172 6.56 -3.82 -8.10
CA GLY A 172 5.24 -4.12 -7.58
C GLY A 172 4.26 -4.65 -8.61
N PHE A 173 3.01 -4.83 -8.18
CA PHE A 173 1.91 -5.33 -9.00
C PHE A 173 0.73 -4.36 -9.03
N LEU A 174 0.00 -4.33 -10.14
CA LEU A 174 -1.22 -3.54 -10.29
C LEU A 174 -2.47 -4.42 -10.15
N LEU A 175 -3.36 -4.09 -9.21
CA LEU A 175 -4.66 -4.72 -9.00
C LEU A 175 -5.79 -3.91 -9.62
N GLU A 176 -6.16 -4.26 -10.85
CA GLU A 176 -7.32 -3.71 -11.56
C GLU A 176 -8.56 -4.60 -11.42
N GLY A 177 -9.75 -4.01 -11.56
CA GLY A 177 -11.02 -4.76 -11.55
C GLY A 177 -11.65 -4.93 -10.17
N VAL A 178 -12.58 -5.88 -10.06
CA VAL A 178 -13.25 -6.21 -8.78
C VAL A 178 -12.25 -6.95 -7.89
N LEU A 179 -12.11 -6.51 -6.63
CA LEU A 179 -11.30 -7.24 -5.67
C LEU A 179 -12.06 -8.47 -5.18
N GLU A 180 -11.46 -9.64 -5.38
CA GLU A 180 -11.92 -10.90 -4.81
C GLU A 180 -10.87 -11.38 -3.80
N CYS A 181 -11.31 -11.92 -2.67
CA CYS A 181 -10.47 -12.42 -1.58
C CYS A 181 -9.38 -13.36 -2.10
N GLY A 182 -9.71 -14.28 -2.99
CA GLY A 182 -8.74 -15.20 -3.60
C GLY A 182 -7.67 -14.49 -4.44
N MET A 183 -8.02 -13.42 -5.15
CA MET A 183 -7.06 -12.58 -5.89
C MET A 183 -6.14 -11.83 -4.94
N ILE A 184 -6.70 -11.26 -3.87
CA ILE A 184 -5.94 -10.53 -2.85
C ILE A 184 -4.93 -11.44 -2.16
N VAL A 185 -5.35 -12.63 -1.72
CA VAL A 185 -4.48 -13.63 -1.07
C VAL A 185 -3.28 -13.95 -1.96
N ARG A 186 -3.51 -14.22 -3.25
CA ARG A 186 -2.44 -14.54 -4.21
C ARG A 186 -1.49 -13.35 -4.38
N ALA A 187 -2.03 -12.16 -4.60
CA ALA A 187 -1.22 -10.97 -4.84
C ALA A 187 -0.35 -10.61 -3.62
N ILE A 188 -0.90 -10.70 -2.41
CA ILE A 188 -0.13 -10.49 -1.16
C ILE A 188 0.98 -11.52 -1.04
N ARG A 189 0.69 -12.81 -1.26
CA ARG A 189 1.71 -13.86 -1.16
C ARG A 189 2.84 -13.65 -2.16
N MET A 190 2.50 -13.37 -3.42
CA MET A 190 3.49 -13.09 -4.47
C MET A 190 4.37 -11.87 -4.15
N LEU A 191 3.79 -10.79 -3.58
CA LEU A 191 4.56 -9.61 -3.18
C LEU A 191 5.48 -9.89 -1.99
N MET A 192 5.00 -10.68 -1.04
CA MET A 192 5.62 -10.91 0.28
C MET A 192 6.42 -12.21 0.36
N GLU A 193 6.68 -12.87 -0.77
CA GLU A 193 7.56 -14.04 -0.87
C GLU A 193 8.96 -13.56 -1.28
N GLU A 194 9.97 -13.96 -0.51
CA GLU A 194 11.36 -13.75 -0.90
C GLU A 194 11.64 -14.64 -2.10
N ASP A 195 12.21 -14.05 -3.14
CA ASP A 195 12.57 -14.72 -4.38
C ASP A 195 13.65 -15.77 -4.07
N GLU A 196 13.26 -16.99 -3.70
CA GLU A 196 14.13 -18.17 -3.70
C GLU A 196 14.50 -18.50 -5.16
N GLY A 197 15.37 -17.67 -5.74
CA GLY A 197 15.93 -17.86 -7.07
C GLY A 197 15.22 -17.09 -8.19
N GLY A 198 15.28 -15.76 -8.15
CA GLY A 198 15.33 -14.90 -9.34
C GLY A 198 14.27 -15.16 -10.42
N LYS A 199 13.01 -15.40 -10.03
CA LYS A 199 11.91 -15.52 -10.99
C LYS A 199 11.05 -14.28 -10.88
N ASP A 200 11.24 -13.38 -11.85
CA ASP A 200 10.48 -12.15 -12.02
C ASP A 200 8.96 -12.43 -11.99
N PRO A 201 8.26 -12.08 -10.89
CA PRO A 201 6.86 -12.42 -10.70
C PRO A 201 5.91 -11.57 -11.57
N CYS A 202 6.43 -10.57 -12.30
CA CYS A 202 5.64 -9.72 -13.19
C CYS A 202 5.01 -10.45 -14.39
N VAL A 203 5.43 -11.68 -14.73
CA VAL A 203 4.95 -12.38 -15.94
C VAL A 203 3.62 -13.11 -15.71
N GLU A 204 3.31 -13.50 -14.48
CA GLU A 204 2.14 -14.36 -14.20
C GLU A 204 0.85 -13.55 -13.94
N PHE A 205 0.95 -12.31 -13.47
CA PHE A 205 -0.22 -11.48 -13.14
C PHE A 205 -0.94 -10.91 -14.38
N ALA A 206 -0.22 -10.69 -15.48
CA ALA A 206 -0.79 -10.19 -16.73
C ALA A 206 -1.63 -11.23 -17.49
N LEU A 207 -1.57 -12.51 -17.08
CA LEU A 207 -2.30 -13.62 -17.68
C LEU A 207 -3.44 -14.08 -16.76
N GLY A 208 -4.36 -13.16 -16.45
CA GLY A 208 -5.71 -13.57 -16.06
C GLY A 208 -6.32 -14.49 -17.14
N PRO A 209 -7.23 -15.42 -16.78
CA PRO A 209 -7.68 -16.48 -17.67
C PRO A 209 -8.20 -15.88 -18.97
N SER A 210 -7.51 -16.20 -20.06
CA SER A 210 -7.97 -15.94 -21.41
C SER A 210 -9.33 -16.61 -21.53
N LYS A 211 -10.41 -15.83 -21.56
CA LYS A 211 -11.69 -16.35 -22.04
C LYS A 211 -11.50 -16.63 -23.53
N ILE A 212 -11.32 -17.92 -23.84
CA ILE A 212 -11.59 -18.51 -25.15
C ILE A 212 -13.08 -18.33 -25.44
#